data_AF-A0A968TP72-F1
#
_entry.id   AF-A0A968TP72-F1
#
_cell.length_a   1.000
_cell.length_b   1.000
_cell.length_c   1.000
_cell.angle_alpha   90.00
_cell.angle_beta   90.00
_cell.angle_gamma   90.00
#
_symmetry.space_group_name_H-M   'P 1'
#
loop_
_entity.id
_entity.type
_entity.pdbx_description
1 polymer ?
#
loop_
_entity_poly.entity_id
_entity_poly.type
_entity_poly.pdbx_seq_one_letter_code
_entity_poly.pdbx_strand_id
1 'polypeptide(L)'
;GGAFGKIVTSFVEDIVTPIVLNPALKAANVDDLANLQANGVKYGLFLAAVLNFLVVSFAIFLMVRALEAAKRRFSREEAIEAPAADPALVAQERLTSSIDRLTQTIDRRTV
;
A
#
# COMPACT_ATOMS: atom_id res chain seq x y z
N GLY A 1 -2.96 -0.80 16.02
CA GLY A 1 -3.33 -1.58 14.82
C GLY A 1 -4.79 -2.02 14.73
N GLY A 2 -5.66 -1.77 15.71
CA GLY A 2 -7.04 -2.29 15.68
C GLY A 2 -7.99 -1.64 14.66
N ALA A 3 -7.82 -0.34 14.37
CA ALA A 3 -8.68 0.38 13.43
C ALA A 3 -8.45 -0.04 11.96
N PHE A 4 -7.19 -0.27 11.58
CA PHE A 4 -6.85 -0.74 10.23
C PHE A 4 -7.41 -2.14 9.95
N GLY A 5 -7.29 -3.05 10.92
CA GLY A 5 -7.89 -4.38 10.83
C GLY A 5 -9.39 -4.32 10.56
N LYS A 6 -10.13 -3.45 11.28
CA LYS A 6 -11.58 -3.26 11.06
C LYS A 6 -11.94 -2.77 9.66
N ILE A 7 -11.16 -1.86 9.08
CA ILE A 7 -11.39 -1.36 7.72
C ILE A 7 -11.21 -2.49 6.71
N VAL A 8 -10.14 -3.28 6.87
CA VAL A 8 -9.89 -4.42 5.99
C VAL A 8 -10.97 -5.48 6.18
N THR A 9 -11.33 -5.83 7.42
CA THR A 9 -12.40 -6.79 7.71
C THR A 9 -13.74 -6.36 7.12
N SER A 10 -14.15 -5.09 7.27
CA SER A 10 -15.38 -4.57 6.64
C SER A 10 -15.31 -4.63 5.12
N PHE A 11 -14.17 -4.32 4.49
CA PHE A 11 -14.04 -4.49 3.04
C PHE A 11 -14.21 -5.96 2.61
N VAL A 12 -13.69 -6.91 3.38
CA VAL A 12 -13.84 -8.35 3.09
C VAL A 12 -15.27 -8.83 3.31
N GLU A 13 -15.87 -8.50 4.45
CA GLU A 13 -17.21 -8.93 4.84
C GLU A 13 -18.29 -8.25 3.98
N ASP A 14 -18.16 -6.95 3.74
CA ASP A 14 -19.21 -6.14 3.10
C ASP A 14 -19.09 -6.05 1.58
N ILE A 15 -17.89 -6.22 1.00
CA ILE A 15 -17.66 -6.11 -0.46
C ILE A 15 -17.26 -7.46 -1.06
N VAL A 16 -16.23 -8.12 -0.53
CA VAL A 16 -15.66 -9.32 -1.18
C VAL A 16 -16.58 -10.53 -1.02
N THR A 17 -17.08 -10.79 0.19
CA THR A 17 -17.94 -11.93 0.50
C THR A 17 -19.23 -11.94 -0.33
N PRO A 18 -20.01 -10.85 -0.44
CA PRO A 18 -21.23 -10.88 -1.24
C PRO A 18 -20.98 -10.94 -2.75
N ILE A 19 -19.84 -10.49 -3.25
CA ILE A 19 -19.55 -10.49 -4.71
C ILE A 19 -18.95 -11.83 -5.14
N VAL A 20 -18.08 -12.44 -4.33
CA VAL A 20 -17.34 -13.65 -4.67
C VAL A 20 -18.00 -14.90 -4.09
N LEU A 21 -18.48 -14.82 -2.85
CA LEU A 21 -18.97 -15.98 -2.10
C LEU A 21 -20.47 -16.21 -2.28
N ASN A 22 -21.33 -15.18 -2.31
CA ASN A 22 -22.79 -15.39 -2.53
C ASN A 22 -23.14 -16.14 -3.83
N PRO A 23 -22.54 -15.87 -5.01
CA PRO A 23 -22.82 -16.68 -6.20
C PRO A 23 -22.30 -18.12 -6.09
N ALA A 24 -21.19 -18.34 -5.37
CA ALA A 24 -20.65 -19.67 -5.13
C ALA A 24 -21.45 -20.48 -4.07
N LEU A 25 -21.98 -19.81 -3.04
CA LEU A 25 -22.83 -20.36 -1.98
C LEU A 25 -24.23 -20.72 -2.50
N LYS A 26 -24.80 -19.87 -3.38
CA LYS A 26 -26.06 -20.17 -4.08
C LYS A 26 -25.95 -21.41 -4.98
N ALA A 27 -24.78 -21.64 -5.59
CA ALA A 27 -24.53 -22.84 -6.39
C ALA A 27 -24.36 -24.11 -5.53
N ALA A 28 -24.05 -23.96 -4.24
CA ALA A 28 -23.77 -25.06 -3.32
C ALA A 28 -24.91 -25.41 -2.34
N ASN A 29 -26.05 -24.68 -2.35
CA ASN A 29 -27.16 -24.86 -1.39
C ASN A 29 -26.72 -24.76 0.08
N VAL A 30 -25.79 -23.86 0.39
CA VAL A 30 -25.40 -23.59 1.77
C VAL A 30 -25.48 -22.10 2.02
N ASP A 31 -26.48 -21.68 2.79
CA ASP A 31 -26.73 -20.26 3.08
C ASP A 31 -25.68 -19.64 4.00
N ASP A 32 -24.83 -20.46 4.64
CA ASP A 32 -23.87 -19.98 5.61
C ASP A 32 -22.64 -20.90 5.72
N LEU A 33 -21.47 -20.39 5.35
CA LEU A 33 -20.20 -21.12 5.45
C LEU A 33 -19.92 -21.53 6.91
N ALA A 34 -20.45 -20.77 7.89
CA ALA A 34 -20.33 -21.01 9.31
C ALA A 34 -21.14 -22.22 9.81
N ASN A 35 -22.18 -22.64 9.07
CA ASN A 35 -23.03 -23.77 9.43
C ASN A 35 -22.66 -25.09 8.71
N LEU A 36 -21.59 -25.11 7.91
CA LEU A 36 -21.07 -26.37 7.39
C LEU A 36 -20.50 -27.23 8.52
N GLN A 37 -21.17 -28.35 8.74
CA GLN A 37 -20.80 -29.40 9.69
C GLN A 37 -20.69 -30.71 8.91
N ALA A 38 -19.60 -31.45 9.12
CA ALA A 38 -19.45 -32.82 8.64
C ALA A 38 -19.21 -33.66 9.88
N ASN A 39 -20.07 -34.66 10.09
CA ASN A 39 -19.96 -35.60 11.20
C ASN A 39 -19.81 -34.91 12.58
N GLY A 40 -20.53 -33.80 12.81
CA GLY A 40 -20.53 -33.09 14.10
C GLY A 40 -19.36 -32.13 14.34
N VAL A 41 -18.41 -32.01 13.40
CA VAL A 41 -17.29 -31.06 13.49
C VAL A 41 -17.61 -29.79 12.72
N LYS A 42 -17.66 -28.65 13.43
CA LYS A 42 -17.87 -27.31 12.86
C LYS A 42 -16.57 -26.79 12.22
N TYR A 43 -16.24 -27.22 11.01
CA TYR A 43 -15.10 -26.68 10.26
C TYR A 43 -15.42 -25.36 9.54
N GLY A 44 -16.70 -25.00 9.44
CA GLY A 44 -17.14 -23.75 8.82
C GLY A 44 -16.46 -22.50 9.38
N LEU A 45 -16.34 -22.40 10.71
CA LEU A 45 -15.70 -21.25 11.36
C LEU A 45 -14.19 -21.18 11.08
N PHE A 46 -13.52 -22.33 11.06
CA PHE A 46 -12.09 -22.40 10.73
C PHE A 46 -11.85 -22.02 9.27
N LEU A 47 -12.67 -22.54 8.35
CA LEU A 47 -12.56 -22.22 6.93
C LEU A 47 -12.86 -20.74 6.66
N ALA A 48 -13.84 -20.16 7.35
CA ALA A 48 -14.12 -18.73 7.31
C ALA A 48 -12.92 -17.91 7.81
N ALA A 49 -12.26 -18.33 8.90
CA ALA A 49 -11.07 -17.66 9.40
C ALA A 49 -9.88 -17.73 8.41
N VAL A 50 -9.68 -18.88 7.76
CA VAL A 50 -8.65 -19.05 6.71
C VAL A 50 -8.95 -18.18 5.49
N LEU A 51 -10.20 -18.15 5.02
CA LEU A 51 -10.61 -17.28 3.93
C LEU A 51 -10.42 -15.81 4.28
N ASN A 52 -10.83 -15.38 5.48
CA ASN A 52 -10.61 -14.01 5.95
C ASN A 52 -9.11 -13.64 5.93
N PHE A 53 -8.23 -14.53 6.38
CA PHE A 53 -6.78 -14.31 6.30
C PHE A 53 -6.27 -14.14 4.86
N LEU A 54 -6.75 -14.97 3.92
CA LEU A 54 -6.41 -14.86 2.50
C LEU A 54 -6.90 -13.53 1.91
N VAL A 55 -8.12 -13.10 2.22
CA VAL A 55 -8.64 -11.83 1.69
C VAL A 55 -7.95 -10.63 2.32
N VAL A 56 -7.69 -10.63 3.64
CA VAL A 56 -6.94 -9.56 4.31
C VAL A 56 -5.54 -9.41 3.70
N SER A 57 -4.82 -10.51 3.49
CA SER A 57 -3.49 -10.46 2.85
C SER A 57 -3.56 -9.99 1.40
N PHE A 58 -4.57 -10.39 0.63
CA PHE A 58 -4.81 -9.91 -0.73
C PHE A 58 -5.21 -8.42 -0.79
N ALA A 59 -6.02 -7.94 0.15
CA ALA A 59 -6.42 -6.54 0.25
C ALA A 59 -5.22 -5.64 0.60
N ILE A 60 -4.36 -6.07 1.53
CA ILE A 60 -3.09 -5.38 1.83
C ILE A 60 -2.20 -5.37 0.58
N PHE A 61 -2.09 -6.49 -0.14
CA PHE A 61 -1.33 -6.57 -1.38
C PHE A 61 -1.85 -5.57 -2.43
N LEU A 62 -3.17 -5.51 -2.65
CA LEU A 62 -3.78 -4.54 -3.57
C LEU A 62 -3.57 -3.10 -3.11
N MET A 63 -3.65 -2.82 -1.81
CA MET A 63 -3.41 -1.48 -1.27
C MET A 63 -1.97 -1.04 -1.51
N VAL A 64 -0.99 -1.89 -1.20
CA VAL A 64 0.44 -1.60 -1.46
C VAL A 64 0.67 -1.41 -2.96
N ARG A 65 0.08 -2.26 -3.80
CA ARG A 65 0.17 -2.14 -5.27
C ARG A 65 -0.50 -0.87 -5.81
N ALA A 66 -1.61 -0.46 -5.20
CA ALA A 66 -2.32 0.77 -5.57
C ALA A 66 -1.53 2.01 -5.16
N LEU A 67 -0.91 2.01 -3.97
CA LEU A 67 0.00 3.06 -3.53
C LEU A 67 1.25 3.12 -4.42
N GLU A 68 1.81 1.98 -4.82
CA GLU A 68 2.94 1.93 -5.76
C GLU A 68 2.54 2.44 -7.16
N ALA A 69 1.36 2.05 -7.66
CA ALA A 69 0.83 2.53 -8.94
C ALA A 69 0.47 4.02 -8.92
N ALA A 70 -0.08 4.51 -7.80
CA ALA A 70 -0.37 5.92 -7.58
C ALA A 70 0.93 6.71 -7.48
N LYS A 71 1.91 6.25 -6.71
CA LYS A 71 3.25 6.86 -6.64
C LYS A 71 3.90 6.90 -8.02
N ARG A 72 3.75 5.87 -8.86
CA ARG A 72 4.26 5.89 -10.25
C ARG A 72 3.53 6.89 -11.16
N ARG A 73 2.27 7.22 -10.86
CA ARG A 73 1.51 8.28 -11.56
C ARG A 73 1.85 9.67 -11.03
N PHE A 74 1.95 9.85 -9.71
CA PHE A 74 2.33 11.12 -9.09
C PHE A 74 3.80 11.47 -9.32
N SER A 75 4.74 10.52 -9.30
CA SER A 75 6.15 10.78 -9.65
C SER A 75 6.37 11.10 -11.14
N ARG A 76 5.38 10.86 -12.01
CA ARG A 76 5.40 11.33 -13.40
C ARG A 76 4.87 12.77 -13.51
N GLU A 77 4.02 13.20 -12.57
CA GLU A 77 3.50 14.58 -12.45
C GLU A 77 4.48 15.49 -11.67
N GLU A 78 5.13 14.98 -10.61
CA GLU A 78 6.19 15.67 -9.83
C GLU A 78 7.49 15.87 -10.62
N ALA A 79 7.67 15.21 -11.77
CA ALA A 79 8.73 15.58 -12.70
C ALA A 79 8.46 16.92 -13.39
N ILE A 80 7.20 17.40 -13.36
CA ILE A 80 6.75 18.70 -13.87
C ILE A 80 6.60 19.71 -12.72
N GLU A 81 6.31 19.23 -11.51
CA GLU A 81 6.04 20.05 -10.31
C GLU A 81 6.94 19.70 -9.11
N ALA A 82 8.25 19.48 -9.35
CA ALA A 82 9.19 19.64 -8.24
C ALA A 82 8.97 21.05 -7.68
N PRO A 83 8.74 21.24 -6.36
CA PRO A 83 8.65 22.58 -5.80
C PRO A 83 9.95 23.25 -6.21
N ALA A 84 9.85 24.31 -7.01
CA ALA A 84 11.01 25.10 -7.38
C ALA A 84 11.70 25.42 -6.07
N ALA A 85 12.86 24.78 -5.84
CA ALA A 85 13.60 24.93 -4.60
C ALA A 85 13.69 26.43 -4.34
N ASP A 86 13.31 26.87 -3.14
CA ASP A 86 13.22 28.28 -2.77
C ASP A 86 14.42 29.01 -3.39
N PRO A 87 14.20 30.04 -4.23
CA PRO A 87 15.29 30.73 -4.91
C PRO A 87 16.42 31.15 -3.97
N ALA A 88 16.10 31.43 -2.70
CA ALA A 88 17.08 31.71 -1.66
C ALA A 88 17.95 30.49 -1.28
N LEU A 89 17.35 29.30 -1.18
CA LEU A 89 18.06 28.05 -0.89
C LEU A 89 18.99 27.65 -2.04
N VAL A 90 18.52 27.82 -3.29
CA VAL A 90 19.32 27.56 -4.51
C VAL A 90 20.49 28.54 -4.62
N ALA A 91 20.27 29.81 -4.27
CA ALA A 91 21.35 30.81 -4.23
C ALA A 91 22.41 30.47 -3.18
N GLN A 92 21.99 30.01 -1.99
CA GLN A 92 22.90 29.57 -0.92
C GLN A 92 23.72 28.34 -1.33
N GLU A 93 23.10 27.32 -1.94
CA GLU A 93 23.81 26.12 -2.42
C GLU A 93 24.86 26.47 -3.50
N ARG A 94 24.53 27.40 -4.41
CA ARG A 94 25.47 27.92 -5.41
C ARG A 94 26.65 28.67 -4.78
N LEU A 95 26.40 29.49 -3.76
CA LEU A 95 27.45 30.21 -3.04
C LEU A 95 28.40 29.23 -2.34
N THR A 96 27.87 28.25 -1.60
CA THR A 96 28.67 27.23 -0.90
C THR A 96 29.50 26.41 -1.89
N SER A 97 28.90 25.92 -2.98
CA SER A 97 29.65 25.16 -4.00
C SER A 97 30.73 25.99 -4.71
N SER A 98 30.55 27.30 -4.83
CA SER A 98 31.55 28.22 -5.40
C SER A 98 32.73 28.41 -4.45
N ILE A 99 32.47 28.51 -3.15
CA ILE A 99 33.51 28.60 -2.10
C ILE A 99 34.33 27.31 -2.05
N ASP A 100 33.69 26.14 -2.11
CA ASP A 100 34.39 24.85 -2.12
C ASP A 100 35.31 24.71 -3.34
N ARG A 101 34.82 25.12 -4.53
CA ARG A 101 35.63 25.12 -5.76
C ARG A 101 36.82 26.08 -5.70
N LEU A 102 36.63 27.27 -5.13
CA LEU A 102 37.73 28.22 -4.95
C LEU A 102 38.77 27.68 -3.96
N THR A 103 38.31 27.07 -2.86
CA THR A 103 39.19 26.42 -1.88
C THR A 103 40.02 25.32 -2.54
N GLN A 104 39.37 24.45 -3.32
CA GLN A 104 40.06 23.39 -4.06
C GLN A 104 41.04 23.93 -5.10
N THR A 105 40.74 25.07 -5.72
CA THR A 105 41.63 25.71 -6.72
C THR A 105 42.85 26.35 -6.05
N ILE A 106 42.67 26.97 -4.88
CA ILE A 106 43.78 27.53 -4.10
C ILE A 106 44.68 26.40 -3.58
N ASP A 107 44.10 25.32 -3.06
CA ASP A 107 44.83 24.14 -2.59
C ASP A 107 45.66 23.52 -3.72
N ARG A 108 45.05 23.30 -4.90
CA ARG A 108 45.75 22.81 -6.10
C ARG A 108 46.84 23.74 -6.64
N ARG A 109 46.80 25.04 -6.33
CA ARG A 109 47.81 26.01 -6.77
C ARG A 109 48.95 26.17 -5.77
N THR A 110 48.71 25.80 -4.51
CA THR A 110 49.67 25.94 -3.42
C THR A 110 50.57 24.70 -3.27
N VAL A 111 50.15 23.55 -3.83
CA VAL A 111 50.95 22.34 -4.02
C VAL A 111 51.62 22.35 -5.39
#